data_AF-A0A8J6IZT8-F1
#
_entry.id   AF-A0A8J6IZT8-F1
#
_cell.length_a   1.000
_cell.length_b   1.000
_cell.length_c   1.000
_cell.angle_alpha   90.00
_cell.angle_beta   90.00
_cell.angle_gamma   90.00
#
_symmetry.space_group_name_H-M   'P 1'
#
loop_
_entity.id
_entity.type
_entity.pdbx_description
1 polymer ?
#
loop_
_entity_poly.entity_id
_entity_poly.type
_entity_poly.pdbx_seq_one_letter_code
_entity_poly.pdbx_strand_id
1 'polypeptide(L)'
;MSLEAIKQVTQAEQANQARKIEAQAQAKRLVAEAERAGRARLEQARAQAEEQARALLKEAEEKAARNAQTVTAQTRESCEALRGKAEGRLAEAAQSIVRRVVNS
;
A
#
# COMPACT_ATOMS: atom_id res chain seq x y z
N MET A 1 -22.74 16.26 -72.13
CA MET A 1 -21.49 15.77 -71.49
C MET A 1 -21.10 16.53 -70.21
N SER A 2 -21.35 17.84 -70.06
CA SER A 2 -20.95 18.59 -68.84
C SER A 2 -21.83 18.32 -67.60
N LEU A 3 -23.15 18.14 -67.76
CA LEU A 3 -24.08 17.95 -66.64
C LEU A 3 -23.95 16.59 -65.92
N GLU A 4 -23.59 15.53 -66.63
CA GLU A 4 -23.39 14.20 -66.04
C GLU A 4 -22.11 14.13 -65.21
N ALA A 5 -21.03 14.77 -65.69
CA ALA A 5 -19.79 14.90 -64.94
C ALA A 5 -20.01 15.69 -63.63
N ILE A 6 -20.78 16.78 -63.66
CA ILE A 6 -21.11 17.55 -62.45
C ILE A 6 -21.90 16.69 -61.46
N LYS A 7 -22.92 15.94 -61.93
CA LYS A 7 -23.69 15.04 -61.06
C LYS A 7 -22.83 13.93 -60.43
N GLN A 8 -21.91 13.34 -61.19
CA GLN A 8 -20.98 12.34 -60.66
C GLN A 8 -20.06 12.91 -59.58
N VAL A 9 -19.53 14.13 -59.79
CA VAL A 9 -18.69 14.80 -58.80
C VAL A 9 -19.49 15.08 -57.53
N THR A 10 -20.71 15.62 -57.65
CA THR A 10 -21.55 15.91 -56.47
C THR A 10 -21.91 14.63 -55.69
N GLN A 11 -22.22 13.52 -56.38
CA GLN A 11 -22.47 12.23 -55.72
C GLN A 11 -21.21 11.69 -55.03
N ALA A 12 -20.05 11.80 -55.68
CA ALA A 12 -18.77 11.39 -55.10
C ALA A 12 -18.43 12.23 -53.86
N GLU A 13 -18.64 13.55 -53.89
CA GLU A 13 -18.45 14.44 -52.74
C GLU A 13 -19.37 14.09 -51.58
N GLN A 14 -20.66 13.84 -51.83
CA GLN A 14 -21.61 13.43 -50.79
C GLN A 14 -21.22 12.09 -50.16
N ALA A 15 -20.83 11.10 -50.98
CA ALA A 15 -20.37 9.81 -50.49
C ALA A 15 -19.09 9.94 -49.65
N ASN A 16 -18.14 10.78 -50.07
CA ASN A 16 -16.91 11.01 -49.32
C ASN A 16 -17.18 11.76 -48.00
N GLN A 17 -18.11 12.72 -48.01
CA GLN A 17 -18.52 13.45 -46.82
C GLN A 17 -19.18 12.51 -45.80
N ALA A 18 -20.07 11.61 -46.24
CA ALA A 18 -20.69 10.60 -45.40
C ALA A 18 -19.63 9.65 -44.79
N ARG A 19 -18.71 9.13 -45.60
CA ARG A 19 -17.60 8.29 -45.13
C ARG A 19 -16.72 9.00 -44.11
N LYS A 20 -16.45 10.29 -44.31
CA LYS A 20 -15.66 11.10 -43.37
C LYS A 20 -16.37 11.24 -42.02
N ILE A 21 -17.68 11.49 -42.03
CA ILE A 21 -18.47 11.61 -40.80
C ILE A 21 -18.52 10.27 -40.05
N GLU A 22 -18.73 9.16 -40.77
CA GLU A 22 -18.70 7.82 -40.18
C GLU A 22 -17.34 7.48 -39.57
N ALA A 23 -16.25 7.73 -40.31
CA ALA A 23 -14.89 7.50 -39.81
C ALA A 23 -14.59 8.35 -38.56
N GLN A 24 -15.04 9.62 -38.53
CA GLN A 24 -14.90 10.48 -37.36
C GLN A 24 -15.73 9.98 -36.17
N ALA A 25 -16.95 9.48 -36.41
CA ALA A 25 -17.78 8.89 -35.37
C ALA A 25 -17.17 7.60 -34.80
N GLN A 26 -16.63 6.74 -35.66
CA GLN A 26 -15.93 5.52 -35.26
C GLN A 26 -14.66 5.83 -34.47
N ALA A 27 -13.85 6.79 -34.91
CA ALA A 27 -12.65 7.22 -34.19
C ALA A 27 -13.01 7.75 -32.79
N LYS A 28 -14.05 8.58 -32.67
CA LYS A 28 -14.52 9.08 -31.37
C LYS A 28 -15.02 7.96 -30.45
N ARG A 29 -15.73 6.97 -30.99
CA ARG A 29 -16.19 5.80 -30.22
C ARG A 29 -15.01 4.97 -29.71
N LEU A 30 -14.04 4.69 -30.58
CA LEU A 30 -12.85 3.92 -30.22
C LEU A 30 -12.04 4.60 -29.11
N VAL A 31 -11.84 5.92 -29.21
CA VAL A 31 -11.14 6.69 -28.16
C VAL A 31 -11.93 6.63 -26.85
N ALA A 32 -13.24 6.84 -26.88
CA ALA A 32 -14.06 6.78 -25.67
C ALA A 32 -14.03 5.39 -25.01
N GLU A 33 -14.04 4.32 -25.79
CA GLU A 33 -13.93 2.95 -25.29
C GLU A 33 -12.54 2.67 -24.70
N ALA A 34 -11.48 3.10 -25.39
CA ALA A 34 -10.11 2.96 -24.91
C ALA A 34 -9.89 3.74 -23.59
N GLU A 35 -10.43 4.94 -23.48
CA GLU A 35 -10.38 5.72 -22.24
C GLU A 35 -11.13 5.04 -21.10
N ARG A 36 -12.34 4.52 -21.33
CA ARG A 36 -13.09 3.79 -20.31
C ARG A 36 -12.34 2.53 -19.87
N ALA A 37 -11.83 1.74 -20.81
CA ALA A 37 -11.06 0.54 -20.51
C ALA A 37 -9.76 0.89 -19.76
N GLY A 38 -9.08 1.97 -20.14
CA GLY A 38 -7.90 2.47 -19.44
C GLY A 38 -8.19 2.88 -18.01
N ARG A 39 -9.26 3.66 -17.79
CA ARG A 39 -9.70 4.07 -16.44
C ARG A 39 -10.07 2.85 -15.58
N ALA A 40 -10.81 1.89 -16.14
CA ALA A 40 -11.17 0.67 -15.42
C ALA A 40 -9.94 -0.14 -15.00
N ARG A 41 -8.94 -0.28 -15.88
CA ARG A 41 -7.67 -0.94 -15.55
C ARG A 41 -6.89 -0.21 -14.47
N LEU A 42 -6.86 1.12 -14.51
CA LEU A 42 -6.20 1.92 -13.47
C LEU A 42 -6.87 1.76 -12.11
N GLU A 43 -8.21 1.82 -12.06
CA GLU A 43 -8.95 1.61 -10.82
C GLU A 43 -8.77 0.19 -10.28
N GLN A 44 -8.77 -0.83 -11.14
CA GLN A 44 -8.48 -2.20 -10.73
C GLN A 44 -7.06 -2.33 -10.17
N ALA A 45 -6.06 -1.73 -10.83
CA ALA A 45 -4.68 -1.75 -10.35
C ALA A 45 -4.53 -1.03 -9.01
N ARG A 46 -5.24 0.09 -8.82
CA ARG A 46 -5.28 0.81 -7.54
C ARG A 46 -5.89 -0.05 -6.43
N ALA A 47 -7.05 -0.65 -6.69
CA ALA A 47 -7.72 -1.52 -5.72
C ALA A 47 -6.82 -2.71 -5.30
N GLN A 48 -6.15 -3.34 -6.27
CA GLN A 48 -5.20 -4.42 -5.99
C GLN A 48 -3.99 -3.93 -5.18
N ALA A 49 -3.43 -2.76 -5.52
CA ALA A 49 -2.32 -2.18 -4.77
C ALA A 49 -2.72 -1.81 -3.34
N GLU A 50 -3.92 -1.26 -3.13
CA GLU A 50 -4.45 -0.96 -1.80
C GLU A 50 -4.67 -2.23 -0.97
N GLU A 51 -5.20 -3.29 -1.57
CA GLU A 51 -5.38 -4.58 -0.91
C GLU A 51 -4.04 -5.18 -0.48
N GLN A 52 -3.04 -5.17 -1.37
CA GLN A 52 -1.68 -5.61 -1.06
C GLN A 52 -1.05 -4.76 0.05
N ALA A 53 -1.21 -3.44 0.00
CA ALA A 53 -0.71 -2.54 1.04
C ALA A 53 -1.36 -2.82 2.40
N ARG A 54 -2.69 -3.03 2.44
CA ARG A 54 -3.41 -3.40 3.67
C ARG A 54 -2.94 -4.74 4.22
N ALA A 55 -2.71 -5.73 3.35
CA ALA A 55 -2.21 -7.04 3.76
C ALA A 55 -0.80 -6.93 4.37
N LEU A 56 0.09 -6.17 3.74
CA LEU A 56 1.45 -5.93 4.24
C LEU A 56 1.45 -5.18 5.58
N LEU A 57 0.58 -4.17 5.73
CA LEU A 57 0.43 -3.45 7.00
C LEU A 57 -0.05 -4.37 8.12
N LYS A 58 -1.05 -5.21 7.84
CA LYS A 58 -1.55 -6.18 8.82
C LYS A 58 -0.46 -7.19 9.24
N GLU A 59 0.31 -7.70 8.28
CA GLU A 59 1.44 -8.59 8.58
C GLU A 59 2.52 -7.88 9.41
N ALA A 60 2.82 -6.63 9.10
CA ALA A 60 3.76 -5.82 9.87
C ALA A 60 3.28 -5.58 11.30
N GLU A 61 1.99 -5.26 11.49
CA GLU A 61 1.37 -5.10 12.81
C GLU A 61 1.43 -6.39 13.62
N GLU A 62 1.09 -7.54 13.01
CA GLU A 62 1.17 -8.84 13.67
C GLU A 62 2.61 -9.19 14.09
N LYS A 63 3.60 -8.93 13.23
CA LYS A 63 5.01 -9.11 13.56
C LYS A 63 5.45 -8.18 14.68
N ALA A 64 5.07 -6.91 14.63
CA ALA A 64 5.38 -5.94 15.67
C ALA A 64 4.77 -6.34 17.02
N ALA A 65 3.52 -6.80 17.03
CA ALA A 65 2.86 -7.28 18.24
C ALA A 65 3.57 -8.50 18.85
N ARG A 66 3.95 -9.49 18.02
CA ARG A 66 4.74 -10.65 18.47
C ARG A 66 6.09 -10.23 19.04
N ASN A 67 6.79 -9.32 18.37
CA ASN A 67 8.07 -8.81 18.85
C ASN A 67 7.93 -8.07 20.18
N ALA A 68 6.89 -7.24 20.33
CA ALA A 68 6.61 -6.53 21.59
C ALA A 68 6.33 -7.51 22.74
N GLN A 69 5.57 -8.58 22.49
CA GLN A 69 5.34 -9.65 23.48
C GLN A 69 6.65 -10.33 23.89
N THR A 70 7.49 -10.70 22.92
CA THR A 70 8.80 -11.32 23.17
C THR A 70 9.69 -10.42 24.00
N VAL A 71 9.82 -9.14 23.62
CA VAL A 71 10.65 -8.16 24.35
C VAL A 71 10.13 -7.97 25.78
N THR A 72 8.82 -7.91 25.96
CA THR A 72 8.21 -7.76 27.29
C THR A 72 8.49 -8.98 28.16
N ALA A 73 8.34 -10.19 27.61
CA ALA A 73 8.64 -11.43 28.32
C ALA A 73 10.12 -11.52 28.72
N GLN A 74 11.03 -11.24 27.80
CA GLN A 74 12.47 -11.22 28.05
C GLN A 74 12.87 -10.16 29.08
N THR A 75 12.25 -8.98 29.02
CA THR A 75 12.48 -7.91 29.98
C THR A 75 12.01 -8.34 31.38
N ARG A 76 10.84 -8.96 31.48
CA ARG A 76 10.33 -9.48 32.75
C ARG A 76 11.27 -10.53 33.35
N GLU A 77 11.70 -11.50 32.55
CA GLU A 77 12.65 -12.53 32.98
C GLU A 77 13.97 -11.90 33.47
N SER A 78 14.48 -10.91 32.74
CA SER A 78 15.69 -10.18 33.12
C SER A 78 15.52 -9.42 34.43
N CYS A 79 14.37 -8.77 34.64
CA CYS A 79 14.05 -8.09 35.89
C CYS A 79 13.94 -9.06 37.06
N GLU A 80 13.28 -10.21 36.88
CA GLU A 80 13.16 -11.26 37.90
C GLU A 80 14.55 -11.83 38.25
N ALA A 81 15.41 -12.07 37.25
CA ALA A 81 16.78 -12.52 37.47
C ALA A 81 17.62 -11.49 38.24
N LEU A 82 17.51 -10.20 37.90
CA LEU A 82 18.18 -9.12 38.62
C LEU A 82 17.69 -9.01 40.07
N ARG A 83 16.38 -9.15 40.28
CA ARG A 83 15.77 -9.14 41.61
C ARG A 83 16.29 -10.30 42.47
N GLY A 84 16.30 -11.52 41.95
CA GLY A 84 16.83 -12.68 42.67
C GLY A 84 18.31 -12.51 43.04
N LYS A 85 19.12 -11.95 42.13
CA LYS A 85 20.53 -11.62 42.43
C LYS A 85 20.67 -10.54 43.51
N ALA A 86 19.82 -9.51 43.49
CA ALA A 86 19.83 -8.47 44.52
C ALA A 86 19.41 -9.02 45.88
N GLU A 87 18.35 -9.84 45.93
CA GLU A 87 17.86 -10.48 47.15
C GLU A 87 18.93 -11.38 47.79
N GLY A 88 19.65 -12.16 46.99
CA GLY A 88 20.76 -13.00 47.48
C GLY A 88 21.90 -12.22 48.14
N ARG A 89 22.08 -10.93 47.82
CA ARG A 89 23.14 -10.07 48.36
C ARG A 89 22.67 -9.13 49.47
N LEU A 90 21.38 -9.12 49.80
CA LEU A 90 20.80 -8.21 50.81
C LEU A 90 21.41 -8.40 52.20
N ALA A 91 21.59 -9.66 52.63
CA ALA A 91 22.12 -9.95 53.96
C ALA A 91 23.59 -9.50 54.10
N GLU A 92 24.41 -9.74 53.08
CA GLU A 92 25.81 -9.30 53.03
C GLU A 92 25.92 -7.77 53.02
N ALA A 93 25.08 -7.11 52.21
CA ALA A 93 25.01 -5.65 52.17
C ALA A 93 24.59 -5.06 53.52
N ALA A 94 23.57 -5.62 54.18
CA ALA A 94 23.12 -5.18 55.50
C ALA A 94 24.22 -5.34 56.56
N GLN A 95 24.94 -6.46 56.57
CA GLN A 95 26.07 -6.67 57.49
C GLN A 95 27.21 -5.66 57.25
N SER A 96 27.52 -5.35 55.99
CA SER A 96 28.53 -4.35 55.63
C SER A 96 28.16 -2.96 56.13
N ILE A 97 26.88 -2.56 56.00
CA ILE A 97 26.36 -1.29 56.52
C ILE A 97 26.48 -1.24 58.05
N VAL A 98 26.03 -2.28 58.75
CA VAL A 98 26.12 -2.35 60.23
C VAL A 98 27.57 -2.26 60.70
N ARG A 99 28.49 -3.02 60.10
CA ARG A 99 29.93 -2.92 60.42
C ARG A 99 30.46 -1.51 60.23
N ARG A 100 30.05 -0.81 59.18
CA ARG A 100 30.51 0.56 58.90
C ARG A 100 30.01 1.55 59.94
N VAL A 101 28.75 1.43 60.36
CA VAL A 101 28.13 2.31 61.36
C VAL A 101 28.72 2.08 62.75
N VAL A 102 29.01 0.82 63.12
CA VAL A 102 29.58 0.49 64.44
C VAL A 102 31.08 0.84 64.53
N ASN A 103 31.78 0.89 63.39
CA ASN A 103 33.19 1.29 63.31
C ASN A 103 33.39 2.80 62.99
N SER A 104 32.32 3.59 62.97
CA SER A 104 32.35 5.06 62.93
C SER A 104 32.09 5.61 64.33
#